data_AF-A0AAW9CUF2-F1
#
_entry.id   AF-A0AAW9CUF2-F1
#
_cell.length_a   1.000
_cell.length_b   1.000
_cell.length_c   1.000
_cell.angle_alpha   90.00
_cell.angle_beta   90.00
_cell.angle_gamma   90.00
#
_symmetry.space_group_name_H-M   'P 1'
#
loop_
_entity.id
_entity.type
_entity.pdbx_description
1 polymer ?
#
loop_
_entity_poly.entity_id
_entity_poly.type
_entity_poly.pdbx_seq_one_letter_code
_entity_poly.pdbx_strand_id
1 'polypeptide(L)'
;MDASLRSRWRAVHRGAGALFGVVLFVILFTGTWSLAQESMQGWWRPPALAVAGPPLPLERLAARAAAIGFSLRDARIVLPQPSDPAVRFCSARQVCALALNPATGEPLAEAARAMPLVTLHKTMFAGFPGRIFVSLWGIALLVLIVAGLVLHRRHWPDSARVRRDRGVRIALFDLHGWIGLWGAPWLVLFALTGALSGLGALGTVSLAPVAFPGQPQRAFAALMGAPPPAAVDKPWSRAPDLDALLRRDAARAPAFRPEVVALHHWGDANASVEIAGTAAGLPSTALFERHLYRAADGQWLADATSRGRGFWLRAFIAVQPLHFARYGWSGVAGGSLRALHFLMGVAACVLCATGLVLWIERRHAQRDARARTLAALGAGVCGGLVLAGGVLLFAGRVLPPGARADDALAALFWSTWLGSALLAARVRDRAALVRALMGAAGAAYLLAGAAHLSIALLGAGAPVYAHVDAALACLGASLLRAARRPRRVAAQSAGLPPPRSELP
;
A
#
# COMPACT_ATOMS: atom_id res chain seq x y z
N MET A 1 -35.88 14.05 1.96
CA MET A 1 -35.08 13.94 0.72
C MET A 1 -36.03 13.64 -0.40
N ASP A 2 -36.17 14.59 -1.31
CA ASP A 2 -37.13 14.54 -2.39
C ASP A 2 -36.89 13.32 -3.33
N ALA A 3 -37.93 12.84 -4.00
CA ALA A 3 -37.87 11.64 -4.85
C ALA A 3 -36.90 11.85 -6.04
N SER A 4 -36.89 13.07 -6.60
CA SER A 4 -36.00 13.52 -7.67
C SER A 4 -34.52 13.40 -7.27
N LEU A 5 -34.15 13.90 -6.09
CA LEU A 5 -32.77 13.87 -5.56
C LEU A 5 -32.31 12.44 -5.26
N ARG A 6 -33.20 11.59 -4.72
CA ARG A 6 -32.93 10.15 -4.53
C ARG A 6 -32.65 9.43 -5.84
N SER A 7 -33.35 9.79 -6.92
CA SER A 7 -33.13 9.22 -8.24
C SER A 7 -31.75 9.58 -8.78
N ARG A 8 -31.33 10.85 -8.66
CA ARG A 8 -30.01 11.33 -9.09
C ARG A 8 -28.87 10.63 -8.36
N TRP A 9 -28.91 10.55 -7.03
CA TRP A 9 -27.90 9.82 -6.25
C TRP A 9 -27.82 8.33 -6.63
N ARG A 10 -28.97 7.68 -6.89
CA ARG A 10 -28.99 6.30 -7.39
C ARG A 10 -28.34 6.18 -8.76
N ALA A 11 -28.59 7.13 -9.65
CA ALA A 11 -27.98 7.16 -10.98
C ALA A 11 -26.46 7.34 -10.89
N VAL A 12 -25.99 8.27 -10.05
CA VAL A 12 -24.55 8.49 -9.79
C VAL A 12 -23.91 7.23 -9.23
N HIS A 13 -24.42 6.69 -8.12
CA HIS A 13 -23.80 5.53 -7.47
C HIS A 13 -23.78 4.29 -8.38
N ARG A 14 -24.89 3.99 -9.07
CA ARG A 14 -24.97 2.83 -9.98
C ARG A 14 -24.23 3.03 -11.30
N GLY A 15 -24.21 4.25 -11.82
CA GLY A 15 -23.57 4.60 -13.09
C GLY A 15 -22.06 4.67 -12.94
N ALA A 16 -21.58 5.49 -12.00
CA ALA A 16 -20.16 5.62 -11.69
C ALA A 16 -19.57 4.31 -11.16
N GLY A 17 -20.33 3.54 -10.36
CA GLY A 17 -19.86 2.25 -9.84
C GLY A 17 -19.58 1.23 -10.92
N ALA A 18 -20.37 1.21 -12.01
CA ALA A 18 -20.15 0.32 -13.14
C ALA A 18 -19.06 0.82 -14.09
N LEU A 19 -19.01 2.14 -14.32
CA LEU A 19 -18.03 2.75 -15.21
C LEU A 19 -16.61 2.65 -14.63
N PHE A 20 -16.45 2.93 -13.34
CA PHE A 20 -15.15 3.01 -12.69
C PHE A 20 -14.78 1.75 -11.90
N GLY A 21 -15.72 0.85 -11.64
CA GLY A 21 -15.53 -0.27 -10.71
C GLY A 21 -14.35 -1.18 -11.07
N VAL A 22 -14.12 -1.49 -12.35
CA VAL A 22 -12.96 -2.33 -12.74
C VAL A 22 -11.64 -1.64 -12.40
N VAL A 23 -11.50 -0.36 -12.72
CA VAL A 23 -10.26 0.39 -12.43
C VAL A 23 -10.10 0.63 -10.93
N LEU A 24 -11.19 0.92 -10.22
CA LEU A 24 -11.18 1.02 -8.75
C LEU A 24 -10.72 -0.29 -8.11
N PHE A 25 -11.17 -1.44 -8.62
CA PHE A 25 -10.69 -2.73 -8.13
C PHE A 25 -9.19 -2.87 -8.35
N VAL A 26 -8.66 -2.53 -9.54
CA VAL A 26 -7.23 -2.57 -9.83
C VAL A 26 -6.45 -1.70 -8.84
N ILE A 27 -6.88 -0.45 -8.63
CA ILE A 27 -6.23 0.50 -7.72
C ILE A 27 -6.29 0.02 -6.27
N LEU A 28 -7.45 -0.47 -5.81
CA LEU A 28 -7.63 -0.95 -4.44
C LEU A 28 -6.85 -2.22 -4.17
N PHE A 29 -6.82 -3.17 -5.12
CA PHE A 29 -6.08 -4.42 -4.97
C PHE A 29 -4.57 -4.19 -4.94
N THR A 30 -4.05 -3.41 -5.90
CA THR A 30 -2.63 -3.02 -5.95
C THR A 30 -2.24 -2.16 -4.76
N GLY A 31 -3.14 -1.29 -4.29
CA GLY A 31 -2.98 -0.50 -3.07
C GLY A 31 -2.90 -1.37 -1.82
N THR A 32 -3.78 -2.37 -1.68
CA THR A 32 -3.78 -3.32 -0.56
C THR A 32 -2.43 -4.04 -0.44
N TRP A 33 -1.86 -4.49 -1.56
CA TRP A 33 -0.51 -5.09 -1.57
C TRP A 33 0.61 -4.06 -1.36
N SER A 34 0.41 -2.80 -1.78
CA SER A 34 1.35 -1.71 -1.48
C SER A 34 1.43 -1.42 0.02
N LEU A 35 0.32 -1.54 0.77
CA LEU A 35 0.32 -1.43 2.23
C LEU A 35 1.13 -2.56 2.90
N ALA A 36 1.08 -3.76 2.32
CA ALA A 36 1.83 -4.91 2.83
C ALA A 36 3.34 -4.81 2.52
N GLN A 37 3.75 -4.02 1.54
CA GLN A 37 5.13 -3.97 1.03
C GLN A 37 6.16 -3.80 2.15
N GLU A 38 5.99 -2.84 3.06
CA GLU A 38 6.93 -2.61 4.17
C GLU A 38 7.00 -3.78 5.14
N SER A 39 5.86 -4.42 5.39
CA SER A 39 5.78 -5.59 6.28
C SER A 39 6.36 -6.85 5.60
N MET A 40 6.39 -6.88 4.28
CA MET A 40 6.89 -8.00 3.48
C MET A 40 8.35 -7.82 3.03
N GLN A 41 8.99 -6.66 3.20
CA GLN A 41 10.38 -6.47 2.76
C GLN A 41 11.31 -7.55 3.31
N GLY A 42 11.24 -7.84 4.61
CA GLY A 42 11.97 -8.94 5.24
C GLY A 42 11.51 -10.32 4.78
N TRP A 43 10.22 -10.51 4.49
CA TRP A 43 9.66 -11.77 3.96
C TRP A 43 10.25 -12.16 2.59
N TRP A 44 10.68 -11.19 1.79
CA TRP A 44 11.36 -11.43 0.50
C TRP A 44 12.87 -11.72 0.64
N ARG A 45 13.45 -11.45 1.80
CA ARG A 45 14.88 -11.68 2.06
C ARG A 45 15.14 -13.12 2.50
N PRO A 46 16.40 -13.56 2.47
CA PRO A 46 16.78 -14.82 3.12
C PRO A 46 16.33 -14.83 4.59
N PRO A 47 15.53 -15.83 5.03
CA PRO A 47 14.98 -15.88 6.39
C PRO A 47 16.04 -15.83 7.50
N ALA A 48 17.24 -16.37 7.24
CA ALA A 48 18.38 -16.34 8.16
C ALA A 48 18.78 -14.92 8.59
N LEU A 49 18.49 -13.90 7.77
CA LEU A 49 18.77 -12.51 8.09
C LEU A 49 17.95 -12.01 9.30
N ALA A 50 16.75 -12.53 9.51
CA ALA A 50 15.86 -12.11 10.60
C ALA A 50 16.29 -12.65 11.97
N VAL A 51 17.16 -13.67 11.98
CA VAL A 51 17.74 -14.27 13.21
C VAL A 51 19.25 -14.04 13.29
N ALA A 52 19.78 -13.15 12.46
CA ALA A 52 21.19 -12.80 12.47
C ALA A 52 21.58 -12.15 13.81
N GLY A 53 22.87 -12.26 14.16
CA GLY A 53 23.44 -11.67 15.37
C GLY A 53 23.31 -10.14 15.44
N PRO A 54 23.83 -9.51 16.51
CA PRO A 54 23.72 -8.06 16.70
C PRO A 54 24.30 -7.29 15.50
N PRO A 55 23.70 -6.14 15.14
CA PRO A 55 24.20 -5.32 14.04
C PRO A 55 25.61 -4.81 14.31
N LEU A 56 26.42 -4.74 13.25
CA LEU A 56 27.70 -4.02 13.27
C LEU A 56 27.43 -2.52 13.53
N PRO A 57 28.42 -1.80 14.12
CA PRO A 57 28.39 -0.35 14.21
C PRO A 57 28.10 0.29 12.85
N LEU A 58 27.27 1.33 12.83
CA LEU A 58 26.80 1.99 11.61
C LEU A 58 27.97 2.51 10.77
N GLU A 59 29.03 2.98 11.43
CA GLU A 59 30.25 3.41 10.76
C GLU A 59 30.94 2.30 9.97
N ARG A 60 30.99 1.08 10.50
CA ARG A 60 31.59 -0.05 9.79
C ARG A 60 30.80 -0.39 8.54
N LEU A 61 29.46 -0.33 8.64
CA LEU A 61 28.58 -0.53 7.50
C LEU A 61 28.71 0.59 6.47
N ALA A 62 28.84 1.85 6.91
CA ALA A 62 29.10 2.98 6.03
C ALA A 62 30.45 2.85 5.32
N ALA A 63 31.51 2.51 6.05
CA ALA A 63 32.83 2.25 5.47
C ALA A 63 32.78 1.10 4.45
N ARG A 64 32.03 0.03 4.75
CA ARG A 64 31.84 -1.09 3.83
C ARG A 64 31.10 -0.66 2.56
N ALA A 65 30.05 0.14 2.68
CA ALA A 65 29.33 0.72 1.55
C ALA A 65 30.25 1.59 0.67
N ALA A 66 31.07 2.45 1.28
CA ALA A 66 32.05 3.26 0.56
C ALA A 66 33.09 2.39 -0.17
N ALA A 67 33.58 1.32 0.47
CA ALA A 67 34.56 0.41 -0.10
C ALA A 67 34.04 -0.34 -1.34
N ILE A 68 32.72 -0.54 -1.47
CA ILE A 68 32.09 -1.14 -2.65
C ILE A 68 31.60 -0.09 -3.67
N GLY A 69 32.04 1.16 -3.52
CA GLY A 69 31.79 2.24 -4.48
C GLY A 69 30.52 3.06 -4.27
N PHE A 70 29.80 2.87 -3.15
CA PHE A 70 28.64 3.70 -2.83
C PHE A 70 29.09 5.08 -2.31
N SER A 71 28.65 6.15 -2.97
CA SER A 71 28.98 7.52 -2.53
C SER A 71 28.20 7.91 -1.27
N LEU A 72 28.91 8.24 -0.21
CA LEU A 72 28.32 8.72 1.04
C LEU A 72 28.11 10.25 1.08
N ARG A 73 28.57 11.01 0.08
CA ARG A 73 28.57 12.48 0.10
C ARG A 73 27.20 13.07 0.43
N ASP A 74 26.16 12.60 -0.25
CA ASP A 74 24.77 12.95 0.03
C ASP A 74 23.92 11.67 0.00
N ALA A 75 23.96 10.96 1.13
CA ALA A 75 23.43 9.61 1.27
C ALA A 75 22.37 9.53 2.37
N ARG A 76 21.52 8.51 2.28
CA ARG A 76 20.55 8.16 3.32
C ARG A 76 20.75 6.71 3.69
N ILE A 77 20.97 6.46 4.98
CA ILE A 77 21.10 5.13 5.54
C ILE A 77 19.79 4.81 6.26
N VAL A 78 19.00 3.89 5.70
CA VAL A 78 17.82 3.36 6.35
C VAL A 78 18.27 2.31 7.36
N LEU A 79 17.91 2.55 8.62
CA LEU A 79 18.29 1.71 9.74
C LEU A 79 17.47 0.40 9.76
N PRO A 80 17.98 -0.67 10.40
CA PRO A 80 17.25 -1.92 10.54
C PRO A 80 15.89 -1.71 11.23
N GLN A 81 14.86 -2.36 10.70
CA GLN A 81 13.51 -2.37 11.27
C GLN A 81 13.04 -3.81 11.48
N PRO A 82 12.10 -4.07 12.40
CA PRO A 82 11.55 -5.42 12.59
C PRO A 82 10.96 -6.04 11.31
N SER A 83 10.47 -5.20 10.38
CA SER A 83 9.93 -5.65 9.09
C SER A 83 10.94 -5.74 7.95
N ASP A 84 12.13 -5.16 8.10
CA ASP A 84 13.27 -5.28 7.20
C ASP A 84 14.58 -5.13 8.00
N PRO A 85 15.24 -6.24 8.38
CA PRO A 85 16.45 -6.18 9.21
C PRO A 85 17.68 -5.64 8.45
N ALA A 86 17.60 -5.46 7.12
CA ALA A 86 18.73 -4.96 6.34
C ALA A 86 19.00 -3.47 6.57
N VAL A 87 20.27 -3.07 6.45
CA VAL A 87 20.68 -1.66 6.37
C VAL A 87 20.71 -1.26 4.90
N ARG A 88 19.94 -0.23 4.51
CA ARG A 88 19.86 0.19 3.11
C ARG A 88 20.49 1.55 2.90
N PHE A 89 21.33 1.66 1.87
CA PHE A 89 21.96 2.90 1.45
C PHE A 89 21.26 3.43 0.21
N CYS A 90 20.78 4.66 0.31
CA CYS A 90 20.01 5.35 -0.71
C CYS A 90 20.66 6.67 -1.07
N SER A 91 20.61 7.04 -2.35
CA SER A 91 21.07 8.35 -2.80
C SER A 91 20.19 9.47 -2.25
N ALA A 92 20.64 10.73 -2.39
CA ALA A 92 19.82 11.92 -2.11
C ALA A 92 18.45 11.90 -2.81
N ARG A 93 18.33 11.25 -3.98
CA ARG A 93 17.08 11.07 -4.74
C ARG A 93 16.20 9.92 -4.22
N GLN A 94 16.53 9.35 -3.05
CA GLN A 94 15.83 8.24 -2.40
C GLN A 94 15.84 6.91 -3.19
N VAL A 95 16.77 6.76 -4.13
CA VAL A 95 16.99 5.49 -4.83
C VAL A 95 17.94 4.65 -3.98
N CYS A 96 17.46 3.54 -3.44
CA CYS A 96 18.24 2.63 -2.61
C CYS A 96 18.98 1.62 -3.49
N ALA A 97 20.26 1.88 -3.73
CA ALA A 97 21.09 1.07 -4.63
C ALA A 97 21.81 -0.08 -3.92
N LEU A 98 21.87 -0.06 -2.60
CA LEU A 98 22.62 -1.03 -1.81
C LEU A 98 21.85 -1.41 -0.55
N ALA A 99 21.81 -2.70 -0.25
CA ALA A 99 21.39 -3.24 1.04
C ALA A 99 22.52 -4.10 1.60
N LEU A 100 22.80 -3.97 2.90
CA LEU A 100 23.81 -4.76 3.61
C LEU A 100 23.16 -5.61 4.69
N ASN A 101 23.75 -6.78 4.93
CA ASN A 101 23.48 -7.58 6.10
C ASN A 101 23.94 -6.80 7.34
N PRO A 102 23.06 -6.56 8.34
CA PRO A 102 23.41 -5.77 9.50
C PRO A 102 24.53 -6.42 10.33
N ALA A 103 24.61 -7.76 10.39
CA ALA A 103 25.57 -8.47 11.23
C ALA A 103 26.91 -8.73 10.54
N THR A 104 26.93 -8.95 9.22
CA THR A 104 28.15 -9.29 8.47
C THR A 104 28.69 -8.15 7.61
N GLY A 105 27.86 -7.17 7.26
CA GLY A 105 28.20 -6.12 6.29
C GLY A 105 28.27 -6.61 4.84
N GLU A 106 27.84 -7.83 4.55
CA GLU A 106 27.82 -8.36 3.18
C GLU A 106 26.67 -7.77 2.36
N PRO A 107 26.88 -7.51 1.05
CA PRO A 107 25.82 -7.05 0.16
C PRO A 107 24.68 -8.06 0.07
N LEU A 108 23.45 -7.54 0.15
CA LEU A 108 22.22 -8.29 -0.04
C LEU A 108 21.61 -7.93 -1.38
N ALA A 109 21.04 -8.93 -2.05
CA ALA A 109 20.18 -8.68 -3.20
C ALA A 109 18.96 -7.83 -2.80
N GLU A 110 18.45 -7.06 -3.76
CA GLU A 110 17.29 -6.22 -3.53
C GLU A 110 16.03 -7.06 -3.26
N ALA A 111 15.25 -6.64 -2.26
CA ALA A 111 14.03 -7.32 -1.83
C ALA A 111 12.77 -6.80 -2.56
N ALA A 112 12.91 -5.95 -3.58
CA ALA A 112 11.81 -5.21 -4.21
C ALA A 112 10.99 -6.03 -5.23
N ARG A 113 10.67 -7.29 -4.92
CA ARG A 113 9.99 -8.22 -5.84
C ARG A 113 8.50 -7.94 -6.08
N ALA A 114 7.89 -7.08 -5.26
CA ALA A 114 6.51 -6.62 -5.41
C ALA A 114 6.37 -5.35 -6.28
N MET A 115 7.43 -4.92 -6.97
CA MET A 115 7.47 -3.67 -7.74
C MET A 115 6.31 -3.52 -8.74
N PRO A 116 5.86 -4.57 -9.47
CA PRO A 116 4.75 -4.41 -10.40
C PRO A 116 3.46 -3.92 -9.77
N LEU A 117 3.08 -4.48 -8.61
CA LEU A 117 1.87 -4.08 -7.87
C LEU A 117 2.01 -2.66 -7.34
N VAL A 118 3.18 -2.32 -6.80
CA VAL A 118 3.45 -1.02 -6.18
C VAL A 118 3.46 0.10 -7.22
N THR A 119 4.15 -0.11 -8.34
CA THR A 119 4.23 0.87 -9.43
C THR A 119 2.88 1.03 -10.12
N LEU A 120 2.13 -0.05 -10.30
CA LEU A 120 0.77 0.02 -10.82
C LEU A 120 -0.10 0.91 -9.94
N HIS A 121 -0.10 0.73 -8.62
CA HIS A 121 -0.86 1.58 -7.70
C HIS A 121 -0.38 3.03 -7.65
N LYS A 122 0.94 3.27 -7.58
CA LYS A 122 1.48 4.62 -7.34
C LYS A 122 1.40 5.51 -8.58
N THR A 123 1.69 4.96 -9.75
CA THR A 123 1.90 5.74 -10.97
C THR A 123 1.32 5.11 -12.22
N MET A 124 0.68 3.94 -12.17
CA MET A 124 0.20 3.22 -13.37
C MET A 124 1.28 3.06 -14.45
N PHE A 125 2.56 3.00 -14.06
CA PHE A 125 3.73 3.03 -14.96
C PHE A 125 3.84 4.28 -15.86
N ALA A 126 3.07 5.33 -15.59
CA ALA A 126 3.04 6.59 -16.33
C ALA A 126 3.60 7.77 -15.51
N GLY A 127 4.47 7.50 -14.53
CA GLY A 127 5.13 8.52 -13.71
C GLY A 127 4.15 9.48 -13.02
N PHE A 128 4.42 10.78 -13.12
CA PHE A 128 3.60 11.82 -12.50
C PHE A 128 2.17 11.88 -13.07
N PRO A 129 1.92 11.87 -14.39
CA PRO A 129 0.58 11.77 -14.95
C PRO A 129 -0.25 10.61 -14.39
N GLY A 130 0.35 9.42 -14.26
CA GLY A 130 -0.38 8.29 -13.70
C GLY A 130 -0.64 8.40 -12.20
N ARG A 131 0.19 9.13 -11.44
CA ARG A 131 -0.12 9.50 -10.04
C ARG A 131 -1.35 10.42 -9.96
N ILE A 132 -1.48 11.37 -10.88
CA ILE A 132 -2.69 12.22 -11.00
C ILE A 132 -3.90 11.36 -11.34
N PHE A 133 -3.77 10.47 -12.33
CA PHE A 133 -4.81 9.51 -12.68
C PHE A 133 -5.28 8.74 -11.45
N VAL A 134 -4.42 8.04 -10.71
CA VAL A 134 -4.84 7.28 -9.52
C VAL A 134 -5.54 8.17 -8.47
N SER A 135 -5.10 9.42 -8.33
CA SER A 135 -5.69 10.38 -7.39
C SER A 135 -7.12 10.80 -7.77
N LEU A 136 -7.42 10.93 -9.06
CA LEU A 136 -8.79 11.19 -9.54
C LEU A 136 -9.74 10.02 -9.20
N TRP A 137 -9.22 8.80 -9.09
CA TRP A 137 -10.00 7.63 -8.70
C TRP A 137 -10.23 7.60 -7.18
N GLY A 138 -9.37 8.23 -6.39
CA GLY A 138 -9.65 8.61 -5.00
C GLY A 138 -10.89 9.51 -4.90
N ILE A 139 -11.02 10.52 -5.77
CA ILE A 139 -12.22 11.37 -5.82
C ILE A 139 -13.44 10.57 -6.25
N ALA A 140 -13.33 9.75 -7.30
CA ALA A 140 -14.44 8.93 -7.75
C ALA A 140 -14.94 7.98 -6.65
N LEU A 141 -14.02 7.38 -5.89
CA LEU A 141 -14.34 6.55 -4.73
C LEU A 141 -15.05 7.36 -3.64
N LEU A 142 -14.57 8.57 -3.32
CA LEU A 142 -15.21 9.45 -2.33
C LEU A 142 -16.65 9.79 -2.73
N VAL A 143 -16.88 10.15 -3.99
CA VAL A 143 -18.23 10.41 -4.54
C VAL A 143 -19.12 9.17 -4.42
N LEU A 144 -18.59 7.99 -4.71
CA LEU A 144 -19.33 6.73 -4.59
C LEU A 144 -19.71 6.42 -3.14
N ILE A 145 -18.82 6.65 -2.18
CA ILE A 145 -19.06 6.45 -0.75
C ILE A 145 -20.15 7.40 -0.26
N VAL A 146 -20.00 8.71 -0.54
CA VAL A 146 -21.01 9.71 -0.16
C VAL A 146 -22.37 9.37 -0.76
N ALA A 147 -22.40 9.02 -2.05
CA ALA A 147 -23.63 8.59 -2.70
C ALA A 147 -24.23 7.34 -2.03
N GLY A 148 -23.42 6.35 -1.69
CA GLY A 148 -23.86 5.12 -1.01
C GLY A 148 -24.46 5.41 0.38
N LEU A 149 -23.78 6.21 1.20
CA LEU A 149 -24.23 6.58 2.55
C LEU A 149 -25.57 7.33 2.51
N VAL A 150 -25.69 8.31 1.59
CA VAL A 150 -26.91 9.10 1.41
C VAL A 150 -28.09 8.22 0.99
N LEU A 151 -27.86 7.23 0.13
CA LEU A 151 -28.89 6.31 -0.36
C LEU A 151 -29.36 5.33 0.71
N HIS A 152 -28.43 4.79 1.50
CA HIS A 152 -28.71 3.71 2.43
C HIS A 152 -29.05 4.17 3.85
N ARG A 153 -29.05 5.48 4.13
CA ARG A 153 -29.34 6.07 5.46
C ARG A 153 -30.57 5.53 6.20
N ARG A 154 -31.63 5.15 5.46
CA ARG A 154 -32.87 4.61 6.05
C ARG A 154 -32.82 3.11 6.35
N HIS A 155 -31.87 2.39 5.75
CA HIS A 155 -31.71 0.94 5.85
C HIS A 155 -30.48 0.54 6.67
N TRP A 156 -29.83 1.47 7.38
CA TRP A 156 -28.67 1.17 8.22
C TRP A 156 -28.92 0.06 9.25
N PRO A 157 -30.10 -0.05 9.92
CA PRO A 157 -30.39 -1.16 10.82
C PRO A 157 -30.38 -2.52 10.11
N ASP A 158 -30.92 -2.58 8.88
CA ASP A 158 -30.99 -3.83 8.09
C ASP A 158 -29.65 -4.21 7.48
N SER A 159 -28.81 -3.22 7.12
CA SER A 159 -27.45 -3.43 6.61
C SER A 159 -26.46 -3.94 7.67
N ALA A 160 -26.89 -4.06 8.94
CA ALA A 160 -26.06 -4.60 10.01
C ALA A 160 -25.91 -6.13 9.97
N ARG A 161 -26.71 -6.84 9.15
CA ARG A 161 -26.71 -8.31 9.06
C ARG A 161 -26.53 -8.79 7.62
N VAL A 162 -25.75 -9.86 7.44
CA VAL A 162 -25.55 -10.51 6.13
C VAL A 162 -26.38 -11.79 6.07
N ARG A 163 -27.50 -11.78 5.33
CA ARG A 163 -28.40 -12.94 5.20
C ARG A 163 -27.85 -13.91 4.15
N ARG A 164 -27.38 -15.07 4.61
CA ARG A 164 -26.79 -16.12 3.77
C ARG A 164 -27.81 -17.18 3.33
N ASP A 165 -28.97 -17.22 3.98
CA ASP A 165 -30.08 -18.15 3.78
C ASP A 165 -30.95 -17.79 2.56
N ARG A 166 -30.99 -16.51 2.16
CA ARG A 166 -31.87 -15.99 1.09
C ARG A 166 -31.26 -15.98 -0.32
N GLY A 167 -30.19 -16.76 -0.54
CA GLY A 167 -29.53 -16.88 -1.84
C GLY A 167 -28.38 -15.88 -2.07
N VAL A 168 -27.53 -16.18 -3.07
CA VAL A 168 -26.24 -15.50 -3.28
C VAL A 168 -26.39 -14.01 -3.57
N ARG A 169 -27.38 -13.62 -4.37
CA ARG A 169 -27.59 -12.22 -4.74
C ARG A 169 -27.94 -11.35 -3.54
N ILE A 170 -28.81 -11.82 -2.63
CA ILE A 170 -29.16 -11.10 -1.41
C ILE A 170 -27.95 -11.04 -0.47
N ALA A 171 -27.23 -12.16 -0.31
CA ALA A 171 -26.01 -12.18 0.50
C ALA A 171 -24.94 -11.18 0.02
N LEU A 172 -24.74 -11.05 -1.31
CA LEU A 172 -23.81 -10.06 -1.88
C LEU A 172 -24.30 -8.62 -1.69
N PHE A 173 -25.60 -8.38 -1.80
CA PHE A 173 -26.19 -7.06 -1.53
C PHE A 173 -26.01 -6.65 -0.07
N ASP A 174 -26.34 -7.54 0.87
CA ASP A 174 -26.17 -7.29 2.29
C ASP A 174 -24.68 -7.12 2.64
N LEU A 175 -23.78 -7.93 2.05
CA LEU A 175 -22.34 -7.80 2.26
C LEU A 175 -21.79 -6.45 1.74
N HIS A 176 -22.24 -6.01 0.56
CA HIS A 176 -21.88 -4.72 0.00
C HIS A 176 -22.33 -3.57 0.91
N GLY A 177 -23.57 -3.63 1.41
CA GLY A 177 -24.10 -2.66 2.37
C GLY A 177 -23.35 -2.67 3.71
N TRP A 178 -23.03 -3.86 4.23
CA TRP A 178 -22.32 -4.03 5.50
C TRP A 178 -20.90 -3.46 5.45
N ILE A 179 -20.11 -3.83 4.44
CA ILE A 179 -18.74 -3.30 4.27
C ILE A 179 -18.81 -1.79 4.00
N GLY A 180 -19.74 -1.34 3.15
CA GLY A 180 -19.88 0.07 2.81
C GLY A 180 -20.24 0.94 4.02
N LEU A 181 -21.04 0.43 4.96
CA LEU A 181 -21.44 1.15 6.17
C LEU A 181 -20.34 1.13 7.24
N TRP A 182 -19.88 -0.06 7.64
CA TRP A 182 -18.91 -0.21 8.73
C TRP A 182 -17.49 0.20 8.32
N GLY A 183 -17.16 0.03 7.04
CA GLY A 183 -15.89 0.48 6.47
C GLY A 183 -15.87 1.97 6.08
N ALA A 184 -17.01 2.68 6.13
CA ALA A 184 -17.11 4.05 5.63
C ALA A 184 -16.05 5.02 6.18
N PRO A 185 -15.76 5.07 7.50
CA PRO A 185 -14.77 6.01 8.03
C PRO A 185 -13.38 5.77 7.43
N TRP A 186 -12.99 4.50 7.32
CA TRP A 186 -11.73 4.10 6.70
C TRP A 186 -11.71 4.38 5.20
N LEU A 187 -12.79 4.05 4.49
CA LEU A 187 -12.93 4.28 3.05
C LEU A 187 -12.83 5.76 2.70
N VAL A 188 -13.46 6.65 3.47
CA VAL A 188 -13.38 8.11 3.29
C VAL A 188 -11.94 8.59 3.50
N LEU A 189 -11.31 8.18 4.59
CA LEU A 189 -9.92 8.52 4.88
C LEU A 189 -8.98 8.03 3.78
N PHE A 190 -9.13 6.79 3.34
CA PHE A 190 -8.28 6.19 2.31
C PHE A 190 -8.48 6.83 0.94
N ALA A 191 -9.73 7.12 0.55
CA ALA A 191 -10.08 7.81 -0.68
C ALA A 191 -9.54 9.26 -0.70
N LEU A 192 -9.72 9.99 0.40
CA LEU A 192 -9.24 11.36 0.55
C LEU A 192 -7.72 11.44 0.50
N THR A 193 -7.03 10.60 1.27
CA THR A 193 -5.56 10.58 1.28
C THR A 193 -4.97 10.16 -0.07
N GLY A 194 -5.61 9.21 -0.76
CA GLY A 194 -5.24 8.84 -2.13
C GLY A 194 -5.45 9.99 -3.12
N ALA A 195 -6.56 10.72 -3.03
CA ALA A 195 -6.82 11.90 -3.85
C ALA A 195 -5.79 13.02 -3.61
N LEU A 196 -5.41 13.26 -2.35
CA LEU A 196 -4.42 14.26 -1.98
C LEU A 196 -3.00 13.90 -2.45
N SER A 197 -2.70 12.63 -2.70
CA SER A 197 -1.35 12.21 -3.10
C SER A 197 -0.89 12.90 -4.39
N GLY A 198 -1.59 12.71 -5.50
CA GLY A 198 -1.23 13.31 -6.79
C GLY A 198 -1.76 14.73 -6.95
N LEU A 199 -3.02 14.99 -6.58
CA LEU A 199 -3.61 16.33 -6.75
C LEU A 199 -3.02 17.35 -5.77
N GLY A 200 -2.69 16.92 -4.55
CA GLY A 200 -1.97 17.78 -3.60
C GLY A 200 -0.53 18.04 -4.05
N ALA A 201 0.15 17.05 -4.65
CA ALA A 201 1.47 17.26 -5.25
C ALA A 201 1.40 18.24 -6.44
N LEU A 202 0.41 18.08 -7.32
CA LEU A 202 0.14 19.02 -8.41
C LEU A 202 -0.14 20.42 -7.88
N GLY A 203 -1.06 20.56 -6.93
CA GLY A 203 -1.40 21.84 -6.30
C GLY A 203 -0.17 22.50 -5.66
N THR A 204 0.68 21.73 -4.97
CA THR A 204 1.90 22.25 -4.36
C THR A 204 2.85 22.79 -5.41
N VAL A 205 3.13 22.03 -6.48
CA VAL A 205 4.06 22.46 -7.54
C VAL A 205 3.49 23.65 -8.33
N SER A 206 2.18 23.64 -8.62
CA SER A 206 1.52 24.71 -9.38
C SER A 206 1.34 26.00 -8.59
N LEU A 207 1.12 25.93 -7.28
CA LEU A 207 0.88 27.11 -6.43
C LEU A 207 2.15 27.64 -5.76
N ALA A 208 3.23 26.86 -5.65
CA ALA A 208 4.47 27.30 -5.03
C ALA A 208 5.04 28.62 -5.60
N PRO A 209 5.06 28.85 -6.94
CA PRO A 209 5.53 30.11 -7.50
C PRO A 209 4.68 31.33 -7.12
N VAL A 210 3.39 31.12 -6.88
CA VAL A 210 2.42 32.19 -6.52
C VAL A 210 2.44 32.46 -5.03
N ALA A 211 2.53 31.42 -4.20
CA ALA A 211 2.57 31.54 -2.75
C ALA A 211 3.92 32.07 -2.22
N PHE A 212 5.02 31.80 -2.94
CA PHE A 212 6.37 32.22 -2.57
C PHE A 212 7.12 32.82 -3.78
N PRO A 213 6.69 34.01 -4.28
CA PRO A 213 7.30 34.62 -5.45
C PRO A 213 8.79 34.87 -5.23
N GLY A 214 9.63 34.31 -6.12
CA GLY A 214 11.09 34.42 -6.06
C GLY A 214 11.79 33.68 -4.92
N GLN A 215 11.07 32.93 -4.07
CA GLN A 215 11.63 32.32 -2.85
C GLN A 215 11.19 30.87 -2.61
N PRO A 216 11.39 29.96 -3.58
CA PRO A 216 10.94 28.56 -3.48
C PRO A 216 11.55 27.81 -2.28
N GLN A 217 12.74 28.21 -1.84
CA GLN A 217 13.40 27.62 -0.67
C GLN A 217 12.66 27.87 0.64
N ARG A 218 11.96 29.01 0.79
CA ARG A 218 11.16 29.29 1.99
C ARG A 218 9.94 28.38 2.10
N ALA A 219 9.30 28.05 0.97
CA ALA A 219 8.19 27.11 0.92
C ALA A 219 8.63 25.72 1.42
N PHE A 220 9.79 25.26 0.93
CA PHE A 220 10.35 23.98 1.32
C PHE A 220 10.80 23.98 2.78
N ALA A 221 11.44 25.05 3.26
CA ALA A 221 11.86 25.17 4.65
C ALA A 221 10.69 25.22 5.65
N ALA A 222 9.58 25.88 5.29
CA ALA A 222 8.37 25.89 6.11
C ALA A 222 7.74 24.50 6.25
N LEU A 223 7.85 23.67 5.20
CA LEU A 223 7.30 22.31 5.20
C LEU A 223 8.27 21.29 5.81
N MET A 224 9.55 21.34 5.46
CA MET A 224 10.52 20.31 5.78
C MET A 224 11.38 20.69 7.00
N GLY A 225 11.57 21.97 7.30
CA GLY A 225 12.51 22.47 8.30
C GLY A 225 13.72 23.15 7.68
N ALA A 226 14.66 23.63 8.51
CA ALA A 226 15.85 24.33 8.04
C ALA A 226 16.69 23.45 7.08
N PRO A 227 17.25 24.03 6.00
CA PRO A 227 18.16 23.30 5.14
C PRO A 227 19.47 22.98 5.87
N PRO A 228 20.19 21.91 5.47
CA PRO A 228 21.53 21.65 5.99
C PRO A 228 22.48 22.80 5.63
N PRO A 229 23.53 23.04 6.43
CA PRO A 229 24.58 24.01 6.09
C PRO A 229 25.21 23.70 4.73
N ALA A 230 25.55 24.73 3.96
CA ALA A 230 26.25 24.55 2.69
C ALA A 230 27.67 24.02 2.90
N ALA A 231 28.12 23.17 1.97
CA ALA A 231 29.50 22.72 1.89
C ALA A 231 30.47 23.90 1.74
N VAL A 232 31.67 23.75 2.29
CA VAL A 232 32.76 24.75 2.18
C VAL A 232 33.94 24.25 1.34
N ASP A 233 33.79 23.10 0.71
CA ASP A 233 34.79 22.40 -0.10
C ASP A 233 36.14 22.26 0.63
N LYS A 234 36.07 22.01 1.94
CA LYS A 234 37.23 21.75 2.80
C LYS A 234 37.03 20.42 3.48
N PRO A 235 38.02 19.52 3.49
CA PRO A 235 37.87 18.25 4.18
C PRO A 235 37.70 18.46 5.69
N TRP A 236 36.91 17.61 6.34
CA TRP A 236 36.81 17.62 7.80
C TRP A 236 38.17 17.35 8.47
N SER A 237 38.32 17.76 9.72
CA SER A 237 39.53 17.45 10.51
C SER A 237 39.48 16.07 11.16
N ARG A 238 38.29 15.53 11.42
CA ARG A 238 38.05 14.23 12.02
C ARG A 238 36.77 13.63 11.46
N ALA A 239 36.79 12.32 11.21
CA ALA A 239 35.59 11.56 10.85
C ALA A 239 34.58 11.58 12.01
N PRO A 240 33.29 11.90 11.77
CA PRO A 240 32.22 11.86 12.75
C PRO A 240 31.97 10.45 13.27
N ASP A 241 31.62 10.36 14.55
CA ASP A 241 31.15 9.10 15.15
C ASP A 241 29.61 9.01 15.05
N LEU A 242 29.11 8.21 14.08
CA LEU A 242 27.67 8.09 13.82
C LEU A 242 26.95 7.35 14.95
N ASP A 243 27.60 6.35 15.55
CA ASP A 243 27.01 5.55 16.61
C ASP A 243 26.90 6.34 17.92
N ALA A 244 27.90 7.18 18.24
CA ALA A 244 27.85 8.15 19.32
C ALA A 244 26.78 9.22 19.09
N LEU A 245 26.60 9.68 17.85
CA LEU A 245 25.55 10.64 17.54
C LEU A 245 24.15 10.03 17.72
N LEU A 246 23.93 8.79 17.28
CA LEU A 246 22.69 8.06 17.53
C LEU A 246 22.41 7.86 19.02
N ARG A 247 23.44 7.55 19.82
CA ARG A 247 23.31 7.46 21.29
C ARG A 247 22.96 8.82 21.92
N ARG A 248 23.59 9.90 21.46
CA ARG A 248 23.29 11.27 21.92
C ARG A 248 21.86 11.68 21.57
N ASP A 249 21.40 11.37 20.36
CA ASP A 249 20.03 11.63 19.92
C ASP A 249 19.00 10.86 20.77
N ALA A 250 19.26 9.57 21.01
CA ALA A 250 18.41 8.73 21.85
C ALA A 250 18.33 9.25 23.31
N ALA A 251 19.43 9.77 23.85
CA ALA A 251 19.45 10.38 25.19
C ALA A 251 18.67 11.72 25.23
N ARG A 252 18.77 12.53 24.16
CA ARG A 252 18.07 13.81 24.04
C ARG A 252 16.57 13.64 23.81
N ALA A 253 16.17 12.66 23.01
CA ALA A 253 14.80 12.43 22.57
C ALA A 253 14.37 10.95 22.76
N PRO A 254 14.16 10.48 24.01
CA PRO A 254 13.90 9.07 24.29
C PRO A 254 12.60 8.52 23.68
N ALA A 255 11.65 9.39 23.32
CA ALA A 255 10.39 9.03 22.65
C ALA A 255 10.49 9.01 21.11
N PHE A 256 11.65 9.34 20.55
CA PHE A 256 11.93 9.33 19.13
C PHE A 256 12.57 8.02 18.71
N ARG A 257 12.11 7.44 17.60
CA ARG A 257 12.61 6.20 17.02
C ARG A 257 13.28 6.50 15.70
N PRO A 258 14.61 6.47 15.63
CA PRO A 258 15.34 6.66 14.38
C PRO A 258 14.97 5.59 13.35
N GLU A 259 14.71 6.01 12.12
CA GLU A 259 14.44 5.13 10.97
C GLU A 259 15.45 5.36 9.85
N VAL A 260 15.96 6.58 9.71
CA VAL A 260 16.87 6.99 8.64
C VAL A 260 17.93 7.94 9.20
N VAL A 261 19.18 7.78 8.76
CA VAL A 261 20.28 8.72 8.96
C VAL A 261 20.65 9.31 7.60
N ALA A 262 20.39 10.60 7.39
CA ALA A 262 20.81 11.32 6.20
C ALA A 262 22.17 11.97 6.44
N LEU A 263 23.11 11.72 5.54
CA LEU A 263 24.43 12.33 5.50
C LEU A 263 24.40 13.44 4.45
N HIS A 264 24.80 14.64 4.86
CA HIS A 264 24.90 15.80 3.99
C HIS A 264 26.35 16.24 3.91
N HIS A 265 26.86 16.37 2.68
CA HIS A 265 28.22 16.79 2.39
C HIS A 265 29.28 15.97 3.14
N TRP A 266 29.10 14.66 3.23
CA TRP A 266 29.98 13.75 3.96
C TRP A 266 31.43 13.85 3.47
N GLY A 267 32.36 14.04 4.41
CA GLY A 267 33.77 14.34 4.13
C GLY A 267 34.14 15.83 4.15
N ASP A 268 33.15 16.74 4.12
CA ASP A 268 33.37 18.20 4.21
C ASP A 268 33.39 18.70 5.67
N ALA A 269 34.05 19.83 5.91
CA ALA A 269 34.13 20.50 7.20
C ALA A 269 32.75 20.97 7.72
N ASN A 270 31.82 21.28 6.80
CA ASN A 270 30.42 21.58 7.11
C ASN A 270 29.48 20.37 6.96
N ALA A 271 30.01 19.15 6.97
CA ALA A 271 29.18 17.95 6.98
C ALA A 271 28.15 18.01 8.11
N SER A 272 26.93 17.56 7.80
CA SER A 272 25.85 17.47 8.78
C SER A 272 25.13 16.13 8.68
N VAL A 273 24.57 15.71 9.79
CA VAL A 273 23.83 14.45 9.92
C VAL A 273 22.41 14.77 10.36
N GLU A 274 21.45 14.27 9.61
CA GLU A 274 20.03 14.37 9.91
C GLU A 274 19.51 13.00 10.34
N ILE A 275 19.09 12.88 11.60
CA ILE A 275 18.46 11.67 12.13
C ILE A 275 16.96 11.85 12.00
N ALA A 276 16.33 11.02 11.18
CA ALA A 276 14.92 11.10 10.84
C ALA A 276 14.18 9.82 11.28
N GLY A 277 12.95 9.96 11.74
CA GLY A 277 12.27 8.86 12.42
C GLY A 277 10.81 9.12 12.74
N THR A 278 10.29 8.39 13.72
CA THR A 278 8.92 8.60 14.23
C THR A 278 8.94 8.94 15.70
N ALA A 279 8.07 9.87 16.09
CA ALA A 279 7.86 10.24 17.49
C ALA A 279 6.54 9.64 18.01
N ALA A 280 6.57 9.08 19.21
CA ALA A 280 5.37 8.51 19.83
C ALA A 280 4.25 9.55 19.96
N GLY A 281 3.02 9.16 19.62
CA GLY A 281 1.82 10.00 19.70
C GLY A 281 1.67 11.06 18.60
N LEU A 282 2.58 11.11 17.62
CA LEU A 282 2.52 12.05 16.50
C LEU A 282 2.26 11.31 15.18
N PRO A 283 1.07 11.46 14.55
CA PRO A 283 0.78 10.90 13.24
C PRO A 283 1.64 11.54 12.14
N SER A 284 2.88 11.10 12.04
CA SER A 284 3.92 11.62 11.16
C SER A 284 4.88 10.50 10.74
N THR A 285 5.88 10.83 9.93
CA THR A 285 6.94 9.89 9.50
C THR A 285 8.31 10.56 9.53
N ALA A 286 9.36 9.78 9.23
CA ALA A 286 10.72 10.27 9.02
C ALA A 286 10.85 11.34 7.92
N LEU A 287 9.81 11.60 7.11
CA LEU A 287 9.82 12.73 6.19
C LEU A 287 9.73 14.08 6.92
N PHE A 288 9.03 14.13 8.06
CA PHE A 288 8.68 15.39 8.74
C PHE A 288 9.18 15.47 10.19
N GLU A 289 9.64 14.37 10.79
CA GLU A 289 10.28 14.34 12.11
C GLU A 289 11.78 14.05 11.98
N ARG A 290 12.61 15.08 12.19
CA ARG A 290 14.05 15.08 11.87
C ARG A 290 14.84 15.91 12.88
N HIS A 291 15.99 15.44 13.30
CA HIS A 291 16.94 16.16 14.15
C HIS A 291 18.25 16.36 13.37
N LEU A 292 18.65 17.62 13.21
CA LEU A 292 19.84 18.00 12.45
C LEU A 292 21.01 18.30 13.39
N TYR A 293 22.15 17.68 13.10
CA TYR A 293 23.38 17.81 13.86
C TYR A 293 24.55 18.19 12.97
N ARG A 294 25.50 18.96 13.49
CA ARG A 294 26.82 19.14 12.87
C ARG A 294 27.59 17.83 13.01
N ALA A 295 28.18 17.34 11.92
CA ALA A 295 28.87 16.06 11.94
C ALA A 295 30.19 16.12 12.74
N ALA A 296 30.90 17.26 12.72
CA ALA A 296 32.24 17.39 13.33
C ALA A 296 32.29 17.13 14.85
N ASP A 297 31.25 17.55 15.59
CA ASP A 297 31.20 17.52 17.06
C ASP A 297 29.86 16.98 17.61
N GLY A 298 28.91 16.67 16.73
CA GLY A 298 27.56 16.28 17.09
C GLY A 298 26.76 17.40 17.75
N GLN A 299 27.10 18.67 17.53
CA GLN A 299 26.32 19.80 18.02
C GLN A 299 24.93 19.78 17.37
N TRP A 300 23.89 19.88 18.18
CA TRP A 300 22.52 20.08 17.69
C TRP A 300 22.39 21.41 16.96
N LEU A 301 21.79 21.39 15.77
CA LEU A 301 21.58 22.57 14.93
C LEU A 301 20.11 22.98 14.86
N ALA A 302 19.22 22.02 14.58
CA ALA A 302 17.80 22.29 14.40
C ALA A 302 16.95 21.02 14.55
N ASP A 303 15.67 21.19 14.88
CA ASP A 303 14.66 20.14 14.78
C ASP A 303 13.62 20.51 13.71
N ALA A 304 13.20 19.52 12.94
CA ALA A 304 11.98 19.56 12.15
C ALA A 304 10.96 18.63 12.79
N THR A 305 9.83 19.18 13.24
CA THR A 305 8.74 18.37 13.81
C THR A 305 7.38 18.91 13.38
N SER A 306 6.40 18.02 13.27
CA SER A 306 4.99 18.39 13.15
C SER A 306 4.41 18.94 14.46
N ARG A 307 5.07 18.70 15.61
CA ARG A 307 4.70 19.27 16.90
C ARG A 307 4.78 20.79 16.85
N GLY A 308 3.78 21.48 17.40
CA GLY A 308 3.72 22.95 17.39
C GLY A 308 3.28 23.57 16.06
N ARG A 309 3.04 22.77 15.00
CA ARG A 309 2.49 23.27 13.74
C ARG A 309 0.97 23.41 13.79
N GLY A 310 0.44 24.31 12.96
CA GLY A 310 -1.01 24.53 12.82
C GLY A 310 -1.77 23.27 12.39
N PHE A 311 -3.06 23.21 12.74
CA PHE A 311 -3.93 22.06 12.49
C PHE A 311 -3.87 21.55 11.04
N TRP A 312 -3.99 22.44 10.05
CA TRP A 312 -4.02 22.07 8.64
C TRP A 312 -2.71 21.44 8.16
N LEU A 313 -1.57 21.95 8.61
CA LEU A 313 -0.27 21.38 8.27
C LEU A 313 -0.06 20.03 8.94
N ARG A 314 -0.52 19.86 10.19
CA ARG A 314 -0.51 18.55 10.86
C ARG A 314 -1.42 17.54 10.15
N ALA A 315 -2.60 17.96 9.71
CA ALA A 315 -3.51 17.11 8.93
C ALA A 315 -2.88 16.69 7.59
N PHE A 316 -2.22 17.61 6.89
CA PHE A 316 -1.48 17.31 5.67
C PHE A 316 -0.33 16.31 5.92
N ILE A 317 0.46 16.52 6.98
CA ILE A 317 1.54 15.60 7.38
C ILE A 317 0.97 14.21 7.69
N ALA A 318 -0.17 14.13 8.38
CA ALA A 318 -0.83 12.87 8.75
C ALA A 318 -1.37 12.08 7.55
N VAL A 319 -1.56 12.69 6.38
CA VAL A 319 -1.93 11.98 5.15
C VAL A 319 -0.95 10.86 4.83
N GLN A 320 0.35 11.11 4.99
CA GLN A 320 1.39 10.14 4.65
C GLN A 320 1.29 8.86 5.51
N PRO A 321 1.40 8.91 6.85
CA PRO A 321 1.33 7.69 7.66
C PRO A 321 -0.03 6.98 7.55
N LEU A 322 -1.12 7.74 7.40
CA LEU A 322 -2.47 7.17 7.28
C LEU A 322 -2.70 6.45 5.94
N HIS A 323 -2.17 6.98 4.83
CA HIS A 323 -2.31 6.35 3.52
C HIS A 323 -1.40 5.13 3.36
N PHE A 324 -0.16 5.22 3.84
CA PHE A 324 0.85 4.17 3.68
C PHE A 324 0.85 3.14 4.83
N ALA A 325 -0.14 3.18 5.71
CA ALA A 325 -0.24 2.34 6.91
C ALA A 325 1.03 2.36 7.81
N ARG A 326 1.69 3.52 7.92
CA ARG A 326 2.86 3.70 8.80
C ARG A 326 2.41 4.13 10.19
N TYR A 327 2.29 3.15 11.08
CA TYR A 327 1.79 3.33 12.44
C TYR A 327 2.86 3.30 13.54
N GLY A 328 4.13 3.55 13.20
CA GLY A 328 5.25 3.54 14.16
C GLY A 328 5.03 4.48 15.36
N TRP A 329 4.32 5.58 15.15
CA TRP A 329 3.93 6.55 16.17
C TRP A 329 2.92 6.05 17.21
N SER A 330 2.20 4.96 16.94
CA SER A 330 1.17 4.40 17.84
C SER A 330 1.71 3.37 18.84
N GLY A 331 3.04 3.14 18.85
CA GLY A 331 3.68 2.18 19.75
C GLY A 331 3.19 0.76 19.52
N VAL A 332 2.71 0.10 20.58
CA VAL A 332 2.28 -1.31 20.56
C VAL A 332 1.08 -1.58 19.65
N ALA A 333 0.21 -0.58 19.44
CA ALA A 333 -0.96 -0.72 18.58
C ALA A 333 -0.61 -0.76 17.07
N GLY A 334 0.62 -0.38 16.69
CA GLY A 334 0.98 -0.19 15.29
C GLY A 334 0.93 -1.46 14.45
N GLY A 335 1.23 -2.62 15.05
CA GLY A 335 1.06 -3.92 14.38
C GLY A 335 -0.40 -4.21 14.05
N SER A 336 -1.28 -4.09 15.05
CA SER A 336 -2.71 -4.36 14.89
C SER A 336 -3.39 -3.36 13.94
N LEU A 337 -3.00 -2.09 13.99
CA LEU A 337 -3.51 -1.07 13.06
C LEU A 337 -3.11 -1.36 11.61
N ARG A 338 -1.87 -1.81 11.36
CA ARG A 338 -1.44 -2.26 10.03
C ARG A 338 -2.27 -3.44 9.52
N ALA A 339 -2.47 -4.45 10.37
CA ALA A 339 -3.28 -5.62 10.03
C ALA A 339 -4.73 -5.22 9.71
N LEU A 340 -5.34 -4.36 10.54
CA LEU A 340 -6.68 -3.82 10.28
C LEU A 340 -6.73 -3.04 8.97
N HIS A 341 -5.72 -2.20 8.69
CA HIS A 341 -5.64 -1.43 7.43
C HIS A 341 -5.59 -2.35 6.21
N PHE A 342 -4.78 -3.42 6.27
CA PHE A 342 -4.71 -4.42 5.20
C PHE A 342 -6.04 -5.15 5.01
N LEU A 343 -6.68 -5.58 6.11
CA LEU A 343 -8.00 -6.22 6.06
C LEU A 343 -9.05 -5.28 5.46
N MET A 344 -9.00 -3.98 5.74
CA MET A 344 -9.93 -3.02 5.12
C MET A 344 -9.64 -2.80 3.64
N GLY A 345 -8.38 -2.87 3.21
CA GLY A 345 -8.01 -2.94 1.79
C GLY A 345 -8.65 -4.15 1.09
N VAL A 346 -8.53 -5.35 1.67
CA VAL A 346 -9.19 -6.56 1.17
C VAL A 346 -10.72 -6.39 1.15
N ALA A 347 -11.30 -5.82 2.21
CA ALA A 347 -12.73 -5.55 2.27
C ALA A 347 -13.18 -4.55 1.18
N ALA A 348 -12.38 -3.53 0.86
CA ALA A 348 -12.66 -2.60 -0.22
C ALA A 348 -12.62 -3.27 -1.60
N CYS A 349 -11.71 -4.23 -1.83
CA CYS A 349 -11.74 -5.07 -3.03
C CYS A 349 -13.04 -5.88 -3.11
N VAL A 350 -13.48 -6.48 -2.01
CA VAL A 350 -14.75 -7.23 -1.94
C VAL A 350 -15.96 -6.31 -2.16
N LEU A 351 -15.96 -5.11 -1.58
CA LEU A 351 -16.99 -4.09 -1.80
C LEU A 351 -17.11 -3.74 -3.29
N CYS A 352 -15.97 -3.52 -3.94
CA CYS A 352 -15.92 -3.20 -5.37
C CYS A 352 -16.42 -4.38 -6.23
N ALA A 353 -15.92 -5.59 -5.96
CA ALA A 353 -16.31 -6.80 -6.68
C ALA A 353 -17.80 -7.12 -6.53
N THR A 354 -18.34 -7.03 -5.31
CA THR A 354 -19.78 -7.22 -5.05
C THR A 354 -20.63 -6.17 -5.77
N GLY A 355 -20.20 -4.91 -5.80
CA GLY A 355 -20.88 -3.84 -6.53
C GLY A 355 -20.97 -4.11 -8.04
N LEU A 356 -19.85 -4.55 -8.65
CA LEU A 356 -19.81 -4.96 -10.06
C LEU A 356 -20.75 -6.13 -10.33
N VAL A 357 -20.69 -7.20 -9.53
CA VAL A 357 -21.54 -8.38 -9.69
C VAL A 357 -23.03 -8.02 -9.59
N LEU A 358 -23.43 -7.22 -8.59
CA LEU A 358 -24.82 -6.80 -8.43
C LEU A 358 -25.34 -5.98 -9.61
N TRP A 359 -24.49 -5.14 -10.20
CA TRP A 359 -24.84 -4.36 -11.39
C TRP A 359 -25.00 -5.25 -12.63
N ILE A 360 -24.08 -6.20 -12.82
CA ILE A 360 -24.04 -7.16 -13.92
C ILE A 360 -25.28 -8.07 -13.88
N GLU A 361 -25.56 -8.70 -12.73
CA GLU A 361 -26.69 -9.63 -12.54
C GLU A 361 -28.04 -8.96 -12.83
N ARG A 362 -28.21 -7.70 -12.41
CA ARG A 362 -29.46 -6.96 -12.66
C ARG A 362 -29.73 -6.73 -14.16
N ARG A 363 -28.68 -6.62 -14.96
CA ARG A 363 -28.75 -6.30 -16.40
C ARG A 363 -28.61 -7.51 -17.32
N HIS A 364 -28.09 -8.64 -16.81
CA HIS A 364 -28.18 -9.91 -17.52
C HIS A 364 -29.62 -10.31 -17.80
N ALA A 365 -30.53 -10.06 -16.85
CA ALA A 365 -31.97 -10.24 -17.03
C ALA A 365 -32.54 -9.41 -18.20
N GLN A 366 -31.84 -8.34 -18.61
CA GLN A 366 -32.26 -7.39 -19.65
C GLN A 366 -31.48 -7.57 -20.97
N ARG A 367 -30.65 -8.62 -21.08
CA ARG A 367 -29.78 -8.92 -22.25
C ARG A 367 -28.86 -7.76 -22.68
N ASP A 368 -28.48 -6.88 -21.75
CA ASP A 368 -27.63 -5.71 -22.02
C ASP A 368 -26.19 -6.11 -22.45
N ALA A 369 -25.74 -5.61 -23.60
CA ALA A 369 -24.38 -5.84 -24.09
C ALA A 369 -23.30 -5.31 -23.14
N ARG A 370 -23.58 -4.18 -22.46
CA ARG A 370 -22.66 -3.56 -21.49
C ARG A 370 -22.40 -4.48 -20.30
N ALA A 371 -23.42 -5.23 -19.86
CA ALA A 371 -23.27 -6.22 -18.80
C ALA A 371 -22.34 -7.38 -19.21
N ARG A 372 -22.39 -7.81 -20.47
CA ARG A 372 -21.47 -8.85 -20.98
C ARG A 372 -20.03 -8.36 -21.01
N THR A 373 -19.79 -7.14 -21.48
CA THR A 373 -18.45 -6.53 -21.50
C THR A 373 -17.91 -6.35 -20.08
N LEU A 374 -18.72 -5.80 -19.17
CA LEU A 374 -18.30 -5.60 -17.78
C LEU A 374 -18.08 -6.93 -17.05
N ALA A 375 -18.86 -7.97 -17.37
CA ALA A 375 -18.61 -9.32 -16.86
C ALA A 375 -17.28 -9.90 -17.36
N ALA A 376 -16.91 -9.67 -18.63
CA ALA A 376 -15.62 -10.08 -19.18
C ALA A 376 -14.46 -9.32 -18.50
N LEU A 377 -14.58 -8.00 -18.36
CA LEU A 377 -13.57 -7.18 -17.68
C LEU A 377 -13.46 -7.51 -16.19
N GLY A 378 -14.58 -7.71 -15.50
CA GLY A 378 -14.59 -8.13 -14.10
C GLY A 378 -13.92 -9.50 -13.91
N ALA A 379 -14.26 -10.49 -14.75
CA ALA A 379 -13.65 -11.82 -14.66
C ALA A 379 -12.15 -11.78 -15.00
N GLY A 380 -11.79 -11.18 -16.14
CA GLY A 380 -10.43 -11.20 -16.67
C GLY A 380 -9.48 -10.22 -16.01
N VAL A 381 -9.88 -8.95 -15.88
CA VAL A 381 -9.02 -7.91 -15.29
C VAL A 381 -8.98 -8.03 -13.77
N CYS A 382 -10.13 -8.13 -13.09
CA CYS A 382 -10.14 -8.21 -11.62
C CYS A 382 -9.71 -9.59 -11.14
N GLY A 383 -10.33 -10.66 -11.65
CA GLY A 383 -9.97 -12.04 -11.30
C GLY A 383 -8.55 -12.41 -11.72
N GLY A 384 -8.12 -11.97 -12.92
CA GLY A 384 -6.75 -12.18 -13.41
C GLY A 384 -5.71 -11.43 -12.58
N LEU A 385 -6.00 -10.23 -12.09
CA LEU A 385 -5.08 -9.50 -11.21
C LEU A 385 -4.89 -10.20 -9.86
N VAL A 386 -5.95 -10.79 -9.30
CA VAL A 386 -5.85 -11.60 -8.07
C VAL A 386 -4.94 -12.81 -8.27
N LEU A 387 -5.04 -13.48 -9.43
CA LEU A 387 -4.15 -14.57 -9.82
C LEU A 387 -2.71 -14.09 -10.05
N ALA A 388 -2.52 -13.02 -10.82
CA ALA A 388 -1.21 -12.46 -11.12
C ALA A 388 -0.47 -12.04 -9.84
N GLY A 389 -1.18 -11.47 -8.86
CA GLY A 389 -0.63 -11.20 -7.53
C GLY A 389 -0.14 -12.47 -6.82
N GLY A 390 -0.95 -13.53 -6.80
CA GLY A 390 -0.57 -14.80 -6.19
C GLY A 390 0.63 -15.47 -6.88
N VAL A 391 0.65 -15.45 -8.21
CA VAL A 391 1.78 -15.96 -9.02
C VAL A 391 3.05 -15.15 -8.75
N LEU A 392 2.96 -13.83 -8.69
CA LEU A 392 4.10 -12.96 -8.37
C LEU A 392 4.68 -13.27 -6.99
N LEU A 393 3.83 -13.47 -5.97
CA LEU A 393 4.27 -13.84 -4.62
C LEU A 393 4.95 -15.21 -4.58
N PHE A 394 4.34 -16.20 -5.23
CA PHE A 394 4.89 -17.55 -5.26
C PHE A 394 6.21 -17.62 -6.04
N ALA A 395 6.20 -17.14 -7.29
CA ALA A 395 7.40 -17.12 -8.13
C ALA A 395 8.50 -16.28 -7.49
N GLY A 396 8.16 -15.14 -6.90
CA GLY A 396 9.12 -14.29 -6.21
C GLY A 396 9.70 -14.94 -4.96
N ARG A 397 9.12 -16.03 -4.43
CA ARG A 397 9.73 -16.79 -3.34
C ARG A 397 10.63 -17.91 -3.82
N VAL A 398 10.30 -18.54 -4.95
CA VAL A 398 11.00 -19.71 -5.48
C VAL A 398 12.17 -19.33 -6.40
N LEU A 399 12.07 -18.22 -7.14
CA LEU A 399 13.13 -17.79 -8.04
C LEU A 399 14.34 -17.24 -7.27
N PRO A 400 15.57 -17.52 -7.72
CA PRO A 400 16.77 -16.95 -7.12
C PRO A 400 16.81 -15.42 -7.31
N PRO A 401 17.44 -14.67 -6.39
CA PRO A 401 17.62 -13.22 -6.54
C PRO A 401 18.49 -12.83 -7.74
N GLY A 402 18.14 -11.70 -8.38
CA GLY A 402 18.95 -11.05 -9.41
C GLY A 402 18.10 -10.44 -10.54
N ALA A 403 18.71 -9.56 -11.34
CA ALA A 403 18.01 -8.79 -12.38
C ALA A 403 17.22 -9.66 -13.37
N ARG A 404 17.80 -10.78 -13.84
CA ARG A 404 17.10 -11.72 -14.74
C ARG A 404 15.85 -12.33 -14.11
N ALA A 405 15.86 -12.55 -12.79
CA ALA A 405 14.70 -13.05 -12.08
C ALA A 405 13.64 -11.95 -11.91
N ASP A 406 14.05 -10.69 -11.70
CA ASP A 406 13.12 -9.56 -11.61
C ASP A 406 12.38 -9.32 -12.93
N ASP A 407 13.08 -9.39 -14.07
CA ASP A 407 12.47 -9.32 -15.40
C ASP A 407 11.50 -10.49 -15.64
N ALA A 408 11.89 -11.71 -15.23
CA ALA A 408 11.03 -12.88 -15.32
C ALA A 408 9.77 -12.75 -14.46
N LEU A 409 9.89 -12.19 -13.25
CA LEU A 409 8.76 -11.92 -12.37
C LEU A 409 7.80 -10.90 -12.98
N ALA A 410 8.33 -9.81 -13.55
CA ALA A 410 7.53 -8.82 -14.26
C ALA A 410 6.81 -9.46 -15.46
N ALA A 411 7.52 -10.24 -16.28
CA ALA A 411 6.94 -10.93 -17.43
C ALA A 411 5.84 -11.92 -17.02
N LEU A 412 6.06 -12.71 -15.95
CA LEU A 412 5.06 -13.63 -15.40
C LEU A 412 3.81 -12.90 -14.91
N PHE A 413 3.99 -11.78 -14.19
CA PHE A 413 2.89 -10.96 -13.72
C PHE A 413 2.03 -10.44 -14.89
N TRP A 414 2.68 -9.81 -15.88
CA TRP A 414 1.99 -9.22 -17.03
C TRP A 414 1.34 -10.25 -17.94
N SER A 415 2.03 -11.36 -18.23
CA SER A 415 1.49 -12.44 -19.07
C SER A 415 0.31 -13.15 -18.40
N THR A 416 0.38 -13.40 -17.09
CA THR A 416 -0.74 -13.99 -16.33
C THR A 416 -1.96 -13.07 -16.35
N TRP A 417 -1.74 -11.76 -16.14
CA TRP A 417 -2.83 -10.79 -16.10
C TRP A 417 -3.47 -10.58 -17.48
N LEU A 418 -2.66 -10.32 -18.51
CA LEU A 418 -3.13 -10.15 -19.89
C LEU A 418 -3.79 -11.42 -20.42
N GLY A 419 -3.18 -12.59 -20.17
CA GLY A 419 -3.75 -13.89 -20.56
C GLY A 419 -5.12 -14.12 -19.94
N SER A 420 -5.31 -13.79 -18.67
CA SER A 420 -6.62 -13.86 -17.99
C SER A 420 -7.66 -12.92 -18.61
N ALA A 421 -7.25 -11.69 -18.98
CA ALA A 421 -8.12 -10.73 -19.64
C ALA A 421 -8.56 -11.20 -21.04
N LEU A 422 -7.61 -11.72 -21.84
CA LEU A 422 -7.89 -12.27 -23.17
C LEU A 422 -8.77 -13.52 -23.09
N LEU A 423 -8.52 -14.41 -22.14
CA LEU A 423 -9.33 -15.62 -21.92
C LEU A 423 -10.77 -15.25 -21.55
N ALA A 424 -10.99 -14.25 -20.70
CA ALA A 424 -12.33 -13.79 -20.32
C ALA A 424 -13.15 -13.19 -21.47
N ALA A 425 -12.47 -12.65 -22.49
CA ALA A 425 -13.11 -12.16 -23.71
C ALA A 425 -13.60 -13.32 -24.60
N ARG A 426 -12.93 -14.47 -24.58
CA ARG A 426 -13.21 -15.63 -25.44
C ARG A 426 -14.16 -16.65 -24.82
N VAL A 427 -14.12 -16.83 -23.49
CA VAL A 427 -14.89 -17.86 -22.79
C VAL A 427 -16.36 -17.44 -22.61
N ARG A 428 -17.29 -18.33 -22.97
CA ARG A 428 -18.74 -18.13 -22.76
C ARG A 428 -19.12 -18.26 -21.29
N ASP A 429 -18.63 -19.29 -20.60
CA ASP A 429 -18.89 -19.51 -19.17
C ASP A 429 -17.92 -18.74 -18.26
N ARG A 430 -18.17 -17.44 -18.14
CA ARG A 430 -17.35 -16.55 -17.30
C ARG A 430 -17.41 -16.91 -15.81
N ALA A 431 -18.49 -17.53 -15.34
CA ALA A 431 -18.58 -17.96 -13.96
C ALA A 431 -17.63 -19.13 -13.68
N ALA A 432 -17.50 -20.07 -14.62
CA ALA A 432 -16.49 -21.13 -14.55
C ALA A 432 -15.07 -20.56 -14.57
N LEU A 433 -14.81 -19.58 -15.45
CA LEU A 433 -13.51 -18.90 -15.49
C LEU A 433 -13.18 -18.22 -14.16
N VAL A 434 -14.11 -17.46 -13.56
CA VAL A 434 -13.88 -16.83 -12.25
C VAL A 434 -13.56 -17.87 -11.18
N ARG A 435 -14.27 -19.00 -11.13
CA ARG A 435 -13.95 -20.08 -10.18
C ARG A 435 -12.57 -20.66 -10.42
N ALA A 436 -12.17 -20.88 -11.68
CA ALA A 436 -10.85 -21.37 -12.03
C ALA A 436 -9.75 -20.37 -11.62
N LEU A 437 -9.91 -19.09 -11.94
CA LEU A 437 -8.98 -18.02 -11.55
C LEU A 437 -8.87 -17.91 -10.02
N MET A 438 -9.99 -17.95 -9.28
CA MET A 438 -9.97 -17.95 -7.82
C MET A 438 -9.31 -19.21 -7.25
N GLY A 439 -9.53 -20.37 -7.86
CA GLY A 439 -8.90 -21.63 -7.46
C GLY A 439 -7.39 -21.60 -7.64
N ALA A 440 -6.93 -21.18 -8.83
CA ALA A 440 -5.52 -21.02 -9.16
C ALA A 440 -4.85 -19.96 -8.27
N ALA A 441 -5.50 -18.81 -8.06
CA ALA A 441 -4.99 -17.77 -7.19
C ALA A 441 -4.88 -18.27 -5.74
N GLY A 442 -5.91 -18.99 -5.27
CA GLY A 442 -5.91 -19.57 -3.93
C GLY A 442 -4.77 -20.55 -3.70
N ALA A 443 -4.50 -21.41 -4.68
CA ALA A 443 -3.34 -22.30 -4.68
C ALA A 443 -2.03 -21.52 -4.68
N ALA A 444 -1.89 -20.50 -5.53
CA ALA A 444 -0.67 -19.69 -5.61
C ALA A 444 -0.35 -18.96 -4.28
N TYR A 445 -1.34 -18.37 -3.62
CA TYR A 445 -1.12 -17.75 -2.29
C TYR A 445 -0.73 -18.77 -1.21
N LEU A 446 -1.36 -19.94 -1.19
CA LEU A 446 -0.99 -21.01 -0.25
C LEU A 446 0.44 -21.50 -0.51
N LEU A 447 0.80 -21.72 -1.77
CA LEU A 447 2.13 -22.15 -2.17
C LEU A 447 3.19 -21.09 -1.84
N ALA A 448 2.88 -19.80 -1.97
CA ALA A 448 3.78 -18.71 -1.58
C ALA A 448 4.12 -18.76 -0.07
N GLY A 449 3.09 -18.85 0.79
CA GLY A 449 3.29 -18.96 2.24
C GLY A 449 3.99 -20.27 2.64
N ALA A 450 3.61 -21.40 2.03
CA ALA A 450 4.24 -22.68 2.30
C ALA A 450 5.72 -22.72 1.86
N ALA A 451 6.05 -22.15 0.70
CA ALA A 451 7.42 -22.04 0.22
C ALA A 451 8.27 -21.18 1.17
N HIS A 452 7.73 -20.04 1.61
CA HIS A 452 8.44 -19.19 2.57
C HIS A 452 8.67 -19.90 3.90
N LEU A 453 7.62 -20.48 4.50
CA LEU A 453 7.69 -21.19 5.77
C LEU A 453 8.70 -22.35 5.72
N SER A 454 8.69 -23.15 4.65
CA SER A 454 9.65 -24.24 4.47
C SER A 454 11.09 -23.73 4.45
N ILE A 455 11.37 -22.65 3.71
CA ILE A 455 12.72 -22.09 3.64
C ILE A 455 13.12 -21.40 4.95
N ALA A 456 12.17 -20.83 5.69
CA ALA A 456 12.40 -20.27 7.01
C ALA A 456 12.77 -21.35 8.04
N LEU A 457 12.04 -22.47 8.07
CA LEU A 457 12.35 -23.59 8.97
C LEU A 457 13.70 -24.22 8.64
N LEU A 458 14.02 -24.41 7.36
CA LEU A 458 15.30 -25.00 6.94
C LEU A 458 16.49 -24.05 7.11
N GLY A 459 16.31 -22.76 6.83
CA GLY A 459 17.41 -21.78 6.80
C GLY A 459 17.61 -20.98 8.08
N ALA A 460 16.54 -20.70 8.84
CA ALA A 460 16.59 -19.91 10.07
C ALA A 460 16.27 -20.74 11.33
N GLY A 461 15.82 -21.99 11.19
CA GLY A 461 15.41 -22.83 12.32
C GLY A 461 14.13 -22.37 13.03
N ALA A 462 13.45 -21.34 12.51
CA ALA A 462 12.28 -20.72 13.13
C ALA A 462 11.31 -20.14 12.09
N PRO A 463 9.99 -20.08 12.39
CA PRO A 463 8.97 -19.55 11.49
C PRO A 463 8.95 -18.01 11.51
N VAL A 464 10.02 -17.38 11.01
CA VAL A 464 10.08 -15.92 10.88
C VAL A 464 8.97 -15.41 9.94
N TYR A 465 8.45 -14.20 10.18
CA TYR A 465 7.34 -13.62 9.40
C TYR A 465 6.06 -14.49 9.27
N ALA A 466 5.82 -15.43 10.20
CA ALA A 466 4.66 -16.33 10.16
C ALA A 466 3.29 -15.63 10.04
N HIS A 467 3.18 -14.38 10.50
CA HIS A 467 1.96 -13.58 10.34
C HIS A 467 1.64 -13.28 8.86
N VAL A 468 2.66 -13.11 8.01
CA VAL A 468 2.50 -12.96 6.56
C VAL A 468 2.05 -14.30 5.96
N ASP A 469 2.73 -15.39 6.31
CA ASP A 469 2.39 -16.73 5.82
C ASP A 469 0.96 -17.13 6.19
N ALA A 470 0.53 -16.83 7.43
CA ALA A 470 -0.84 -17.04 7.90
C ALA A 470 -1.85 -16.18 7.11
N ALA A 471 -1.53 -14.92 6.82
CA ALA A 471 -2.40 -14.06 6.00
C ALA A 471 -2.56 -14.61 4.58
N LEU A 472 -1.47 -15.08 3.96
CA LEU A 472 -1.48 -15.72 2.65
C LEU A 472 -2.29 -17.02 2.66
N ALA A 473 -2.14 -17.83 3.71
CA ALA A 473 -2.89 -19.07 3.87
C ALA A 473 -4.39 -18.82 4.04
N CYS A 474 -4.77 -17.84 4.89
CA CYS A 474 -6.15 -17.43 5.09
C CYS A 474 -6.78 -16.89 3.79
N LEU A 475 -6.07 -16.05 3.05
CA LEU A 475 -6.53 -15.53 1.76
C LEU A 475 -6.69 -16.67 0.74
N GLY A 476 -5.68 -17.54 0.62
CA GLY A 476 -5.68 -18.65 -0.31
C GLY A 476 -6.78 -19.67 -0.03
N ALA A 477 -6.97 -20.05 1.23
CA ALA A 477 -8.06 -20.92 1.67
C ALA A 477 -9.44 -20.29 1.41
N SER A 478 -9.58 -18.98 1.62
CA SER A 478 -10.82 -18.25 1.34
C SER A 478 -11.16 -18.25 -0.14
N LEU A 479 -10.15 -18.04 -1.01
CA LEU A 479 -10.31 -18.09 -2.47
C LEU A 479 -10.65 -19.50 -2.97
N LEU A 480 -9.98 -20.54 -2.45
CA LEU A 480 -10.30 -21.94 -2.76
C LEU A 480 -11.73 -22.30 -2.33
N ARG A 481 -12.13 -21.89 -1.12
CA ARG A 481 -13.50 -22.13 -0.62
C ARG A 481 -14.53 -21.42 -1.50
N ALA A 482 -14.24 -20.21 -1.96
CA ALA A 482 -15.12 -19.48 -2.86
C ALA A 482 -15.18 -20.12 -4.26
N ALA A 483 -14.06 -20.63 -4.77
CA ALA A 483 -13.98 -21.35 -6.05
C ALA A 483 -14.79 -22.66 -6.05
N ARG A 484 -14.89 -23.34 -4.91
CA ARG A 484 -15.64 -24.60 -4.75
C ARG A 484 -17.13 -24.42 -4.52
N ARG A 485 -17.64 -23.18 -4.37
CA ARG A 485 -19.08 -22.99 -4.16
C ARG A 485 -19.84 -23.45 -5.41
N PRO A 486 -20.73 -24.45 -5.29
CA PRO A 486 -21.48 -24.93 -6.44
C PRO A 486 -22.30 -23.79 -7.04
N ARG A 487 -22.51 -23.84 -8.37
CA ARG A 487 -23.63 -23.13 -8.99
C ARG A 487 -24.87 -23.66 -8.29
N ARG A 488 -25.42 -22.93 -7.31
CA ARG A 488 -26.82 -23.13 -6.97
C ARG A 488 -27.57 -22.67 -8.21
N VAL A 489 -27.93 -23.64 -9.06
CA VAL A 489 -28.93 -23.45 -10.09
C VAL A 489 -30.08 -22.74 -9.39
N ALA A 490 -30.48 -21.59 -9.93
CA ALA A 490 -31.69 -20.91 -9.50
C ALA A 490 -32.88 -21.79 -9.88
N ALA A 491 -33.05 -22.90 -9.17
CA ALA A 491 -34.24 -23.73 -9.18
C ALA A 491 -35.00 -23.34 -7.91
N GLN A 492 -35.77 -22.27 -8.06
CA GLN A 492 -37.11 -22.09 -7.51
C GLN A 492 -37.50 -20.64 -7.77
N SER A 493 -38.28 -20.48 -8.83
CA SER A 493 -39.36 -19.52 -8.93
C SER A 493 -40.13 -19.43 -7.59
N ALA A 494 -39.64 -18.60 -6.67
CA ALA A 494 -40.52 -18.02 -5.67
C ALA A 494 -41.37 -17.01 -6.43
N GLY A 495 -42.61 -17.41 -6.76
CA GLY A 495 -43.60 -16.54 -7.36
C GLY A 495 -43.63 -15.21 -6.63
N LEU A 496 -43.44 -14.13 -7.38
CA LEU A 496 -43.85 -12.82 -6.92
C LEU A 496 -45.36 -12.92 -6.63
N PRO A 497 -45.82 -12.60 -5.41
CA PRO A 497 -47.26 -12.37 -5.23
C PRO A 497 -47.65 -11.22 -6.18
N PRO A 498 -48.81 -11.32 -6.86
CA PRO A 498 -49.26 -10.27 -7.76
C PRO A 498 -49.31 -8.93 -7.01
N PRO A 499 -49.09 -7.80 -7.70
CA PRO A 499 -49.26 -6.49 -7.09
C PRO A 499 -50.70 -6.42 -6.55
N ARG A 500 -50.83 -6.15 -5.24
CA ARG A 500 -52.13 -5.81 -4.66
C ARG A 500 -52.65 -4.62 -5.44
N SER A 501 -53.73 -4.83 -6.15
CA SER A 501 -54.57 -3.79 -6.72
C SER A 501 -54.98 -2.87 -5.58
N GLU A 502 -54.47 -1.65 -5.60
CA GLU A 502 -55.17 -0.54 -4.98
C GLU A 502 -56.48 -0.36 -5.77
N LEU A 503 -57.60 -0.50 -5.08
CA LEU A 503 -58.93 -0.13 -5.53
C LEU A 503 -59.68 0.39 -4.30
N PRO A 504 -60.62 1.33 -4.47
CA PRO A 504 -60.50 2.62 -5.16
C PRO A 504 -60.21 3.77 -4.17
#